data_AF-A0A814HQV5-F1
#
_entry.id   AF-A0A814HQV5-F1
#
_cell.length_a   1.000
_cell.length_b   1.000
_cell.length_c   1.000
_cell.angle_alpha   90.00
_cell.angle_beta   90.00
_cell.angle_gamma   90.00
#
_symmetry.space_group_name_H-M   'P 1'
#
loop_
_entity.id
_entity.type
_entity.pdbx_description
1 polymer ?
#
loop_
_entity_poly.entity_id
_entity_poly.type
_entity_poly.pdbx_seq_one_letter_code
_entity_poly.pdbx_strand_id
1 'polypeptide(L)'
;MKDAILIIGGAFNPVHTQHIALLCLAKEKLEATSEWNILGGYLAVATDGYVSHKLHSRNERTIKLKHRLALVYEAMKDVPWLLNSPFQEEMLKQHDGSAMALGQRLKRLLKNDNIQILILIGGDRMLKKGVPIWRKPSENRTSVIRVGVGRVMEDEIDLFTIWQDDLDKNLIHNPKDFILLNIPLRSVSSSIVRNHLTQWFNAKDNLEEQMQLENDLVNSKCFLHSPVMSYIKTHHDNLYIDI
;
A
#
# COMPACT_ATOMS: atom_id res chain seq x y z
N MET A 1 -6.80 15.42 -20.14
CA MET A 1 -6.09 14.82 -19.01
C MET A 1 -6.84 15.17 -17.74
N LYS A 2 -7.01 14.23 -16.81
CA LYS A 2 -7.72 14.40 -15.54
C LYS A 2 -6.70 14.43 -14.41
N ASP A 3 -6.83 15.40 -13.51
CA ASP A 3 -6.03 15.44 -12.30
C ASP A 3 -6.47 14.36 -11.32
N ALA A 4 -5.49 13.68 -10.74
CA ALA A 4 -5.72 12.58 -9.83
C ALA A 4 -4.71 12.54 -8.68
N ILE A 5 -5.17 11.98 -7.55
CA ILE A 5 -4.32 11.56 -6.44
C ILE A 5 -4.34 10.04 -6.33
N LEU A 6 -3.17 9.46 -6.09
CA LEU A 6 -2.99 8.01 -6.01
C LEU A 6 -2.83 7.60 -4.54
N ILE A 7 -3.66 6.68 -4.06
CA ILE A 7 -3.68 6.30 -2.64
C ILE A 7 -3.64 4.80 -2.49
N ILE A 8 -2.76 4.29 -1.64
CA ILE A 8 -2.77 2.90 -1.18
C ILE A 8 -3.16 2.84 0.29
N GLY A 9 -4.17 2.04 0.62
CA GLY A 9 -4.64 1.83 1.99
C GLY A 9 -4.16 0.52 2.60
N GLY A 10 -3.48 0.58 3.75
CA GLY A 10 -2.80 -0.59 4.30
C GLY A 10 -2.54 -0.54 5.80
N ALA A 11 -2.19 -1.70 6.35
CA ALA A 11 -1.71 -1.81 7.73
C ALA A 11 -0.31 -1.19 7.86
N PHE A 12 0.55 -1.36 6.85
CA PHE A 12 1.94 -0.92 6.84
C PHE A 12 2.67 -1.36 8.12
N ASN A 13 2.62 -2.66 8.38
CA ASN A 13 3.12 -3.27 9.62
C ASN A 13 4.28 -4.26 9.37
N PRO A 14 5.46 -3.82 8.94
CA PRO A 14 5.84 -2.45 8.54
C PRO A 14 5.48 -2.13 7.07
N VAL A 15 5.67 -0.87 6.66
CA VAL A 15 5.82 -0.55 5.23
C VAL A 15 7.05 -1.28 4.68
N HIS A 16 7.05 -1.56 3.38
CA HIS A 16 8.11 -2.31 2.71
C HIS A 16 8.25 -1.84 1.27
N THR A 17 9.36 -2.17 0.63
CA THR A 17 9.76 -1.67 -0.69
C THR A 17 8.70 -1.83 -1.77
N GLN A 18 7.93 -2.92 -1.75
CA GLN A 18 6.85 -3.11 -2.74
C GLN A 18 5.70 -2.11 -2.62
N HIS A 19 5.41 -1.57 -1.44
CA HIS A 19 4.36 -0.56 -1.32
C HIS A 19 4.75 0.70 -2.09
N ILE A 20 6.03 1.09 -2.00
CA ILE A 20 6.60 2.24 -2.70
C ILE A 20 6.69 1.94 -4.20
N ALA A 21 7.24 0.77 -4.58
CA ALA A 21 7.34 0.37 -5.98
C ALA A 21 5.98 0.31 -6.68
N LEU A 22 4.95 -0.19 -5.99
CA LEU A 22 3.58 -0.23 -6.50
C LEU A 22 3.04 1.17 -6.82
N LEU A 23 3.26 2.16 -5.95
CA LEU A 23 2.86 3.54 -6.23
C LEU A 23 3.60 4.12 -7.44
N CYS A 24 4.93 3.93 -7.52
CA CYS A 24 5.73 4.44 -8.64
C CYS A 24 5.31 3.83 -9.98
N LEU A 25 5.23 2.50 -10.04
CA LEU A 25 4.85 1.80 -11.28
C LEU A 25 3.40 2.12 -11.68
N ALA A 26 2.49 2.25 -10.71
CA ALA A 26 1.12 2.66 -11.02
C ALA A 26 1.06 4.09 -11.57
N LYS A 27 1.82 5.03 -11.00
CA LYS A 27 1.94 6.40 -11.55
C LYS A 27 2.40 6.37 -13.00
N GLU A 28 3.52 5.69 -13.27
CA GLU A 28 4.09 5.58 -14.63
C GLU A 28 3.08 4.99 -15.63
N LYS A 29 2.41 3.90 -15.26
CA LYS A 29 1.41 3.24 -16.12
C LYS A 29 0.19 4.12 -16.37
N LEU A 30 -0.30 4.84 -15.36
CA LEU A 30 -1.45 5.72 -15.49
C LEU A 30 -1.12 6.93 -16.37
N GLU A 31 0.03 7.57 -16.18
CA GLU A 31 0.44 8.72 -16.99
C GLU A 31 0.78 8.36 -18.43
N ALA A 32 1.30 7.15 -18.68
CA ALA A 32 1.56 6.65 -20.04
C ALA A 32 0.29 6.57 -20.90
N THR A 33 -0.91 6.49 -20.29
CA THR A 33 -2.19 6.53 -21.04
C THR A 33 -2.53 7.91 -21.58
N SER A 34 -1.84 8.97 -21.17
CA SER A 34 -2.19 10.38 -21.41
C SER A 34 -3.56 10.81 -20.87
N GLU A 35 -4.29 9.94 -20.17
CA GLU A 35 -5.56 10.27 -19.53
C GLU A 35 -5.35 10.97 -18.18
N TRP A 36 -4.28 10.64 -17.46
CA TRP A 36 -4.08 11.00 -16.05
C TRP A 36 -2.89 11.93 -15.83
N ASN A 37 -3.10 12.92 -14.96
CA ASN A 37 -2.05 13.74 -14.36
C ASN A 37 -2.00 13.44 -12.86
N ILE A 38 -0.95 12.75 -12.38
CA ILE A 38 -0.86 12.32 -10.99
C ILE A 38 -0.20 13.41 -10.15
N LEU A 39 -1.02 14.11 -9.36
CA LEU A 39 -0.59 15.25 -8.54
C LEU A 39 0.15 14.83 -7.26
N GLY A 40 -0.07 13.62 -6.77
CA GLY A 40 0.56 13.12 -5.54
C GLY A 40 0.20 11.68 -5.22
N GLY A 41 1.00 11.07 -4.35
CA GLY A 41 0.88 9.68 -3.92
C GLY A 41 0.90 9.54 -2.41
N TYR A 42 -0.04 8.76 -1.86
CA TYR A 42 -0.27 8.70 -0.42
C TYR A 42 -0.43 7.26 0.08
N LEU A 43 0.12 6.99 1.27
CA LEU A 43 -0.08 5.75 2.01
C LEU A 43 -1.04 6.00 3.17
N ALA A 44 -2.29 5.55 3.04
CA ALA A 44 -3.31 5.72 4.06
C ALA A 44 -3.18 4.64 5.15
N VAL A 45 -2.52 5.02 6.25
CA VAL A 45 -2.17 4.12 7.36
C VAL A 45 -3.41 3.79 8.22
N ALA A 46 -3.71 2.50 8.39
CA ALA A 46 -4.83 2.04 9.18
C ALA A 46 -4.64 2.26 10.70
N THR A 47 -5.73 2.31 11.46
CA THR A 47 -5.69 2.52 12.93
C THR A 47 -5.10 1.33 13.69
N ASP A 48 -4.62 1.56 14.91
CA ASP A 48 -4.09 0.49 15.77
C ASP A 48 -5.14 -0.59 16.06
N GLY A 49 -6.39 -0.19 16.36
CA GLY A 49 -7.48 -1.14 16.56
C GLY A 49 -7.75 -2.03 15.35
N TYR A 50 -7.75 -1.45 14.14
CA TYR A 50 -7.94 -2.23 12.90
C TYR A 50 -6.78 -3.22 12.67
N VAL A 51 -5.53 -2.77 12.83
CA VAL A 51 -4.36 -3.62 12.61
C VAL A 51 -4.28 -4.72 13.66
N SER A 52 -4.47 -4.38 14.93
CA SER A 52 -4.47 -5.36 16.02
C SER A 52 -5.53 -6.44 15.80
N HIS A 53 -6.78 -6.06 15.49
CA HIS A 53 -7.84 -7.03 15.18
C HIS A 53 -7.49 -7.93 13.98
N LYS A 54 -6.92 -7.36 12.92
CA LYS A 54 -6.51 -8.12 11.73
C LYS A 54 -5.40 -9.13 12.01
N LEU A 55 -4.47 -8.78 12.90
CA LEU A 55 -3.28 -9.59 13.18
C LEU A 55 -3.45 -10.55 14.36
N HIS A 56 -4.47 -10.32 15.19
CA HIS A 56 -4.77 -11.12 16.37
C HIS A 56 -4.91 -12.61 16.04
N SER A 57 -5.67 -12.95 14.99
CA SER A 57 -5.89 -14.35 14.58
C SER A 57 -4.63 -15.06 14.07
N ARG A 58 -3.54 -14.33 13.82
CA ARG A 58 -2.25 -14.84 13.34
C ARG A 58 -1.17 -14.81 14.41
N ASN A 59 -1.49 -14.34 15.62
CA ASN A 59 -0.55 -14.10 16.70
C ASN A 59 0.67 -13.26 16.27
N GLU A 60 0.43 -12.26 15.42
CA GLU A 60 1.49 -11.40 14.89
C GLU A 60 1.51 -10.04 15.61
N ARG A 61 2.71 -9.52 15.88
CA ARG A 61 2.89 -8.24 16.58
C ARG A 61 2.40 -7.04 15.75
N THR A 62 1.82 -6.05 16.44
CA THR A 62 1.33 -4.80 15.84
C THR A 62 2.23 -3.63 16.21
N ILE A 63 2.84 -2.98 15.21
CA ILE A 63 3.61 -1.74 15.36
C ILE A 63 2.62 -0.60 15.66
N LYS A 64 2.93 0.24 16.66
CA LYS A 64 2.09 1.38 17.05
C LYS A 64 1.90 2.34 15.87
N LEU A 65 0.74 2.97 15.76
CA LEU A 65 0.39 3.86 14.64
C LEU A 65 1.44 4.96 14.41
N LYS A 66 1.90 5.60 15.49
CA LYS A 66 2.94 6.64 15.44
C LYS A 66 4.20 6.17 14.71
N HIS A 67 4.60 4.92 14.94
CA HIS A 67 5.77 4.32 14.32
C HIS A 67 5.48 3.91 12.88
N ARG A 68 4.28 3.41 12.58
CA ARG A 68 3.90 3.09 11.18
C ARG A 68 3.87 4.33 10.29
N LEU A 69 3.39 5.48 10.80
CA LEU A 69 3.46 6.77 10.11
C LEU A 69 4.91 7.21 9.88
N ALA A 70 5.77 7.11 10.90
CA ALA A 70 7.18 7.43 10.77
C ALA A 70 7.91 6.51 9.77
N LEU A 71 7.64 5.20 9.81
CA LEU A 71 8.22 4.24 8.86
C LEU A 71 7.78 4.56 7.42
N VAL A 72 6.52 4.95 7.21
CA VAL A 72 6.05 5.43 5.90
C VAL A 72 6.83 6.65 5.45
N TYR A 73 7.05 7.64 6.32
CA TYR A 73 7.89 8.81 6.01
C TYR A 73 9.31 8.39 5.61
N GLU A 74 9.97 7.54 6.40
CA GLU A 74 11.31 7.01 6.10
C GLU A 74 11.37 6.29 4.75
N ALA A 75 10.33 5.52 4.39
CA ALA A 75 10.27 4.80 3.11
C ALA A 75 10.14 5.72 1.89
N MET A 76 9.62 6.94 2.07
CA MET A 76 9.38 7.89 0.98
C MET A 76 10.53 8.88 0.76
N LYS A 77 11.50 8.98 1.67
CA LYS A 77 12.56 10.00 1.62
C LYS A 77 13.33 10.00 0.29
N ASP A 78 13.55 8.82 -0.28
CA ASP A 78 14.30 8.66 -1.53
C ASP A 78 13.39 8.70 -2.77
N VAL A 79 12.11 9.05 -2.62
CA VAL A 79 11.12 9.09 -3.71
C VAL A 79 10.51 10.49 -3.78
N PRO A 80 11.14 11.44 -4.49
CA PRO A 80 10.79 12.86 -4.41
C PRO A 80 9.33 13.19 -4.71
N TRP A 81 8.68 12.49 -5.63
CA TRP A 81 7.28 12.76 -5.98
C TRP A 81 6.29 12.34 -4.86
N LEU A 82 6.63 11.32 -4.08
CA LEU A 82 5.86 10.93 -2.89
C LEU A 82 6.13 11.89 -1.74
N LEU A 83 7.41 12.22 -1.51
CA LEU A 83 7.81 13.11 -0.42
C LEU A 83 7.23 14.52 -0.60
N ASN A 84 7.23 15.03 -1.84
CA ASN A 84 6.74 16.36 -2.20
C ASN A 84 5.27 16.36 -2.65
N SER A 85 4.51 15.31 -2.33
CA SER A 85 3.07 15.30 -2.59
C SER A 85 2.39 16.45 -1.83
N PRO A 86 1.35 17.09 -2.38
CA PRO A 86 0.64 18.18 -1.71
C PRO A 86 0.15 17.79 -0.31
N PHE A 87 0.45 18.62 0.70
CA PHE A 87 0.07 18.38 2.10
C PHE A 87 0.62 17.08 2.72
N GLN A 88 1.71 16.52 2.19
CA GLN A 88 2.25 15.24 2.65
C GLN A 88 2.60 15.25 4.15
N GLU A 89 3.20 16.32 4.65
CA GLU A 89 3.54 16.45 6.06
C GLU A 89 2.30 16.47 6.95
N GLU A 90 1.24 17.17 6.53
CA GLU A 90 -0.04 17.23 7.23
C GLU A 90 -0.77 15.89 7.23
N MET A 91 -0.61 15.08 6.17
CA MET A 91 -1.15 13.72 6.11
C MET A 91 -0.37 12.76 7.01
N LEU A 92 0.91 13.00 7.26
CA LEU A 92 1.72 12.16 8.15
C LEU A 92 1.54 12.49 9.64
N LYS A 93 1.05 13.70 9.96
CA LYS A 93 0.75 14.12 11.34
C LYS A 93 -0.55 13.51 11.90
N GLN A 94 -1.45 13.06 11.04
CA GLN A 94 -2.77 12.56 11.44
C GLN A 94 -3.21 11.39 10.57
N HIS A 95 -3.75 10.34 11.19
CA HIS A 95 -4.41 9.27 10.43
C HIS A 95 -5.83 9.67 10.01
N ASP A 96 -6.23 9.26 8.81
CA ASP A 96 -7.61 9.37 8.31
C ASP A 96 -8.35 8.03 8.37
N GLY A 97 -7.69 6.96 8.81
CA GLY A 97 -8.28 5.62 9.03
C GLY A 97 -8.53 4.80 7.75
N SER A 98 -8.78 5.44 6.60
CA SER A 98 -8.94 4.77 5.31
C SER A 98 -8.44 5.61 4.14
N ALA A 99 -8.14 4.95 3.00
CA ALA A 99 -7.76 5.62 1.75
C ALA A 99 -8.84 6.58 1.24
N MET A 100 -10.12 6.22 1.45
CA MET A 100 -11.25 7.07 1.07
C MET A 100 -11.28 8.36 1.89
N ALA A 101 -11.19 8.26 3.22
CA ALA A 101 -11.23 9.41 4.11
C ALA A 101 -10.04 10.36 3.86
N LEU A 102 -8.84 9.80 3.64
CA LEU A 102 -7.65 10.56 3.26
C LEU A 102 -7.87 11.32 1.94
N GLY A 103 -8.37 10.63 0.91
CA GLY A 103 -8.65 11.26 -0.38
C GLY A 103 -9.69 12.38 -0.29
N GLN A 104 -10.75 12.19 0.49
CA GLN A 104 -11.76 13.23 0.73
C GLN A 104 -11.17 14.45 1.46
N ARG A 105 -10.27 14.24 2.43
CA ARG A 105 -9.56 15.33 3.12
C ARG A 105 -8.66 16.10 2.17
N LEU A 106 -7.90 15.41 1.31
CA LEU A 106 -7.06 16.05 0.30
C LEU A 106 -7.86 16.89 -0.68
N LYS A 107 -9.01 16.41 -1.18
CA LYS A 107 -9.89 17.22 -2.06
C LYS A 107 -10.32 18.52 -1.40
N ARG A 108 -10.69 18.48 -0.11
CA ARG A 108 -11.04 19.68 0.67
C ARG A 108 -9.87 20.64 0.82
N LEU A 109 -8.67 20.14 1.14
CA LEU A 109 -7.47 20.96 1.31
C LEU A 109 -7.01 21.61 0.01
N LEU A 110 -7.07 20.86 -1.10
CA LEU A 110 -6.76 21.33 -2.44
C LEU A 110 -7.82 22.27 -3.02
N LYS A 111 -9.01 22.35 -2.39
CA LYS A 111 -10.16 23.13 -2.85
C LYS A 111 -10.51 22.83 -4.32
N ASN A 112 -10.39 21.57 -4.71
CA ASN A 112 -10.61 21.12 -6.08
C ASN A 112 -11.44 19.83 -6.09
N ASP A 113 -12.74 19.98 -6.35
CA ASP A 113 -13.69 18.86 -6.40
C ASP A 113 -13.59 18.03 -7.68
N ASN A 114 -12.84 18.50 -8.69
CA ASN A 114 -12.66 17.78 -9.95
C ASN A 114 -11.55 16.72 -9.89
N ILE A 115 -10.68 16.76 -8.88
CA ILE A 115 -9.63 15.77 -8.67
C ILE A 115 -10.25 14.38 -8.46
N GLN A 116 -9.76 13.40 -9.22
CA GLN A 116 -10.12 12.00 -9.07
C GLN A 116 -9.28 11.34 -7.98
N ILE A 117 -9.92 10.46 -7.21
CA ILE A 117 -9.25 9.67 -6.18
C ILE A 117 -9.02 8.28 -6.77
N LEU A 118 -7.76 7.92 -6.99
CA LEU A 118 -7.38 6.61 -7.47
C LEU A 118 -6.92 5.75 -6.29
N ILE A 119 -7.71 4.75 -5.91
CA ILE A 119 -7.37 3.85 -4.79
C ILE A 119 -6.75 2.57 -5.33
N LEU A 120 -5.45 2.38 -5.09
CA LEU A 120 -4.73 1.16 -5.40
C LEU A 120 -5.13 0.02 -4.48
N ILE A 121 -5.45 -1.11 -5.07
CA ILE A 121 -5.78 -2.35 -4.37
C ILE A 121 -4.98 -3.52 -4.97
N GLY A 122 -4.43 -4.36 -4.08
CA GLY A 122 -3.79 -5.61 -4.50
C GLY A 122 -4.79 -6.66 -4.97
N GLY A 123 -4.31 -7.62 -5.75
CA GLY A 123 -5.12 -8.72 -6.28
C GLY A 123 -5.90 -9.54 -5.24
N ASP A 124 -5.38 -9.63 -4.00
CA ASP A 124 -6.08 -10.28 -2.87
C ASP A 124 -7.41 -9.62 -2.53
N ARG A 125 -7.57 -8.33 -2.85
CA ARG A 125 -8.81 -7.57 -2.62
C ARG A 125 -9.70 -7.46 -3.86
N MET A 126 -9.23 -7.93 -5.01
CA MET A 126 -10.00 -7.88 -6.26
C MET A 126 -11.05 -8.98 -6.35
N LEU A 127 -10.91 -10.04 -5.55
CA LEU A 127 -11.89 -11.13 -5.45
C LEU A 127 -12.60 -11.08 -4.09
N LYS A 128 -13.93 -11.02 -4.09
CA LYS A 128 -14.76 -11.09 -2.87
C LYS A 128 -15.68 -12.29 -2.94
N LYS A 129 -15.36 -13.33 -2.16
CA LYS A 129 -16.00 -14.66 -2.21
C LYS A 129 -15.90 -15.27 -3.62
N GLY A 130 -14.71 -15.23 -4.22
CA GLY A 130 -14.44 -15.74 -5.59
C GLY A 130 -14.98 -14.87 -6.73
N VAL A 131 -15.77 -13.84 -6.45
CA VAL A 131 -16.35 -12.97 -7.49
C VAL A 131 -15.51 -11.69 -7.64
N PRO A 132 -15.07 -11.32 -8.86
CA PRO A 132 -14.40 -10.06 -9.10
C PRO A 132 -15.25 -8.86 -8.70
N ILE A 133 -14.63 -7.87 -8.06
CA ILE A 133 -15.34 -6.71 -7.50
C ILE A 133 -15.91 -5.78 -8.57
N TRP A 134 -15.41 -5.83 -9.81
CA TRP A 134 -15.91 -5.02 -10.93
C TRP A 134 -17.20 -5.55 -11.57
N ARG A 135 -17.54 -6.82 -11.30
CA ARG A 135 -18.83 -7.41 -11.69
C ARG A 135 -19.97 -6.97 -10.77
N LYS A 136 -19.65 -6.41 -9.60
CA LYS A 136 -20.65 -5.98 -8.63
C LYS A 136 -20.99 -4.52 -8.86
N PRO A 137 -22.27 -4.14 -8.75
CA PRO A 137 -22.65 -2.74 -8.76
C PRO A 137 -21.89 -2.01 -7.67
N SER A 138 -21.24 -0.92 -8.07
CA SER A 138 -20.58 -0.02 -7.15
C SER A 138 -21.64 0.89 -6.55
N GLU A 139 -21.78 0.92 -5.23
CA GLU A 139 -22.54 1.97 -4.55
C GLU A 139 -21.85 3.34 -4.66
N ASN A 140 -20.65 3.42 -5.28
CA ASN A 140 -19.92 4.66 -5.43
C ASN A 140 -20.71 5.65 -6.31
N ARG A 141 -21.27 6.67 -5.66
CA ARG A 141 -21.72 7.92 -6.31
C ARG A 141 -20.60 8.97 -6.36
N THR A 142 -19.35 8.59 -6.08
CA THR A 142 -18.23 9.49 -5.79
C THR A 142 -17.09 9.33 -6.80
N SER A 143 -16.29 10.39 -6.99
CA SER A 143 -15.09 10.53 -7.84
C SER A 143 -13.92 9.59 -7.51
N VAL A 144 -14.21 8.32 -7.25
CA VAL A 144 -13.27 7.33 -6.72
C VAL A 144 -13.20 6.16 -7.68
N ILE A 145 -12.01 5.94 -8.21
CA ILE A 145 -11.72 4.87 -9.15
C ILE A 145 -10.81 3.88 -8.44
N ARG A 146 -11.18 2.60 -8.48
CA ARG A 146 -10.32 1.54 -7.94
C ARG A 146 -9.30 1.15 -8.99
N VAL A 147 -8.03 1.13 -8.60
CA VAL A 147 -6.93 0.71 -9.47
C VAL A 147 -6.46 -0.65 -8.98
N GLY A 148 -6.89 -1.70 -9.65
CA GLY A 148 -6.48 -3.07 -9.39
C GLY A 148 -5.06 -3.31 -9.89
N VAL A 149 -4.24 -3.99 -9.09
CA VAL A 149 -2.94 -4.48 -9.54
C VAL A 149 -2.87 -5.99 -9.36
N GLY A 150 -2.80 -6.67 -10.49
CA GLY A 150 -2.63 -8.12 -10.53
C GLY A 150 -1.37 -8.50 -9.78
N ARG A 151 -1.48 -9.47 -8.88
CA ARG A 151 -0.32 -10.18 -8.36
C ARG A 151 -0.30 -11.52 -9.09
N VAL A 152 0.88 -11.96 -9.49
CA VAL A 152 1.08 -13.38 -9.84
C VAL A 152 0.83 -14.13 -8.53
N MET A 153 -0.39 -14.63 -8.35
CA MET A 153 -0.72 -15.54 -7.27
C MET A 153 -0.10 -16.89 -7.62
N GLU A 154 0.35 -17.63 -6.62
CA GLU A 154 0.99 -18.95 -6.80
C GLU A 154 0.08 -19.96 -7.52
N ASP A 155 -1.24 -19.72 -7.53
CA ASP A 155 -2.25 -20.46 -8.28
C ASP A 155 -2.80 -19.60 -9.44
N GLU A 156 -2.29 -19.83 -10.66
CA GLU A 156 -2.75 -19.60 -12.06
C GLU A 156 -3.85 -18.57 -12.45
N ILE A 157 -4.45 -17.82 -11.53
CA ILE A 157 -5.54 -16.88 -11.83
C ILE A 157 -4.93 -15.59 -12.37
N ASP A 158 -4.86 -15.50 -13.70
CA ASP A 158 -4.57 -14.26 -14.38
C ASP A 158 -5.80 -13.33 -14.35
N LEU A 159 -5.81 -12.44 -13.36
CA LEU A 159 -6.86 -11.43 -13.20
C LEU A 159 -6.98 -10.50 -14.42
N PHE A 160 -5.91 -10.33 -15.21
CA PHE A 160 -5.95 -9.54 -16.44
C PHE A 160 -6.74 -10.27 -17.53
N THR A 161 -6.49 -11.57 -17.70
CA THR A 161 -7.28 -12.41 -18.61
C THR A 161 -8.76 -12.44 -18.21
N ILE A 162 -9.08 -12.60 -16.92
CA ILE A 162 -10.48 -12.57 -16.44
C ILE A 162 -11.13 -11.20 -16.71
N TRP A 163 -10.40 -10.11 -16.46
CA TRP A 163 -10.91 -8.77 -16.72
C TRP A 163 -11.19 -8.54 -18.21
N GLN A 164 -10.30 -8.98 -19.10
CA GLN A 164 -10.49 -8.84 -20.54
C GLN A 164 -11.71 -9.64 -21.01
N ASP A 165 -11.85 -10.89 -20.56
CA ASP A 165 -13.01 -11.74 -20.85
C ASP A 165 -14.32 -11.10 -20.34
N ASP A 166 -14.30 -10.51 -19.14
CA ASP A 166 -15.46 -9.79 -18.59
C ASP A 166 -15.79 -8.52 -19.36
N LEU A 167 -14.78 -7.81 -19.86
CA LEU A 167 -14.97 -6.62 -20.69
C LEU A 167 -15.66 -7.02 -22.00
N ASP A 168 -15.17 -8.07 -22.67
CA ASP A 168 -15.71 -8.57 -23.94
C ASP A 168 -17.14 -9.11 -23.78
N LYS A 169 -17.45 -9.71 -22.62
CA LYS A 169 -18.79 -10.22 -22.27
C LYS A 169 -19.71 -9.17 -21.64
N ASN A 170 -19.27 -7.92 -21.50
CA ASN A 170 -20.02 -6.84 -20.86
C ASN A 170 -20.49 -7.20 -19.43
N LEU A 171 -19.65 -7.91 -18.68
CA LEU A 171 -19.87 -8.30 -17.28
C LEU A 171 -19.36 -7.26 -16.28
N ILE A 172 -18.68 -6.22 -16.77
CA ILE A 172 -18.19 -5.10 -15.96
C ILE A 172 -19.31 -4.09 -15.78
N HIS A 173 -19.74 -3.89 -14.53
CA HIS A 173 -20.92 -3.06 -14.26
C HIS A 173 -20.70 -1.58 -14.64
N ASN A 174 -19.54 -1.02 -14.30
CA ASN A 174 -19.15 0.32 -14.71
C ASN A 174 -17.63 0.38 -14.97
N PRO A 175 -17.19 0.35 -16.24
CA PRO A 175 -15.76 0.36 -16.58
C PRO A 175 -15.06 1.68 -16.20
N LYS A 176 -15.82 2.75 -15.90
CA LYS A 176 -15.23 4.03 -15.46
C LYS A 176 -14.84 4.04 -13.99
N ASP A 177 -15.34 3.11 -13.19
CA ASP A 177 -15.09 3.04 -11.74
C ASP A 177 -13.89 2.14 -11.40
N PHE A 178 -13.29 1.50 -12.40
CA PHE A 178 -12.25 0.51 -12.20
C PHE A 178 -11.22 0.51 -13.33
N ILE A 179 -9.94 0.52 -12.95
CA ILE A 179 -8.80 0.39 -13.85
C ILE A 179 -8.01 -0.83 -13.39
N LEU A 180 -7.71 -1.76 -14.31
CA LEU A 180 -6.79 -2.86 -14.02
C LEU A 180 -5.43 -2.57 -14.64
N LEU A 181 -4.38 -2.53 -13.81
CA LEU A 181 -3.01 -2.39 -14.27
C LEU A 181 -2.31 -3.74 -14.20
N ASN A 182 -1.69 -4.12 -15.32
CA ASN A 182 -0.74 -5.23 -15.36
C ASN A 182 0.64 -4.72 -14.92
N ILE A 183 1.01 -4.94 -13.66
CA ILE A 183 2.28 -4.52 -13.09
C ILE A 183 3.04 -5.77 -12.60
N PRO A 184 4.24 -6.05 -13.14
CA PRO A 184 5.07 -7.14 -12.66
C PRO A 184 5.71 -6.75 -11.32
N LEU A 185 5.01 -7.01 -10.23
CA LEU A 185 5.56 -6.88 -8.89
C LEU A 185 5.96 -8.26 -8.38
N ARG A 186 7.15 -8.33 -7.77
CA ARG A 186 7.52 -9.48 -6.94
C ARG A 186 6.47 -9.71 -5.83
N SER A 187 6.48 -10.88 -5.20
CA SER A 187 5.61 -11.17 -4.05
C SER A 187 6.36 -10.97 -2.73
N VAL A 188 6.07 -9.87 -2.02
CA VAL A 188 6.55 -9.64 -0.64
C VAL A 188 5.33 -9.24 0.18
N SER A 189 5.06 -10.05 1.19
CA SER A 189 4.00 -9.78 2.15
C SER A 189 4.60 -9.20 3.43
N SER A 190 3.85 -8.34 4.10
CA SER A 190 4.27 -7.83 5.41
C SER A 190 4.41 -8.95 6.46
N SER A 191 3.74 -10.10 6.30
CA SER A 191 3.94 -11.27 7.17
C SER A 191 5.35 -11.87 7.02
N ILE A 192 5.86 -11.98 5.79
CA ILE A 192 7.25 -12.44 5.57
C ILE A 192 8.25 -11.48 6.24
N VAL A 193 8.02 -10.17 6.11
CA VAL A 193 8.86 -9.15 6.74
C VAL A 193 8.81 -9.23 8.27
N ARG A 194 7.61 -9.40 8.85
CA ARG A 194 7.45 -9.58 10.31
C ARG A 194 8.13 -10.83 10.85
N ASN A 195 8.13 -11.93 10.08
CA ASN A 195 8.84 -13.14 10.47
C ASN A 195 10.35 -12.87 10.55
N HIS A 196 10.93 -12.27 9.51
CA HIS A 196 12.36 -11.90 9.50
C HIS A 196 12.71 -10.91 10.63
N LEU A 197 11.86 -9.91 10.88
CA LEU A 197 12.06 -9.00 12.01
C LEU A 197 12.03 -9.73 13.34
N THR A 198 11.12 -10.70 13.52
CA THR A 198 11.07 -11.54 14.73
C THR A 198 12.35 -12.32 14.94
N GLN A 199 12.88 -12.94 13.90
CA GLN A 199 14.18 -13.60 13.95
C GLN A 199 15.30 -12.60 14.32
N TRP A 200 15.29 -11.42 13.72
CA TRP A 200 16.29 -10.37 13.99
C TRP A 200 16.28 -9.88 15.44
N PHE A 201 15.11 -9.74 16.07
CA PHE A 201 15.02 -9.40 17.50
C PHE A 201 15.47 -10.55 18.40
N ASN A 202 15.21 -11.80 18.02
CA ASN A 202 15.59 -12.96 18.81
C ASN A 202 17.10 -13.21 18.75
N ALA A 203 17.77 -12.81 17.66
CA ALA A 203 19.21 -12.89 17.48
C ALA A 203 20.01 -11.77 18.19
N LYS A 204 19.42 -11.03 19.14
CA LYS A 204 20.07 -9.88 19.81
C LYS A 204 21.40 -10.21 20.51
N ASP A 205 21.56 -11.46 20.94
CA ASP A 205 22.77 -11.95 21.62
C ASP A 205 23.75 -12.65 20.64
N ASN A 206 23.41 -12.69 19.35
CA ASN A 206 24.21 -13.25 18.26
C ASN A 206 24.39 -12.21 17.13
N LEU A 207 25.43 -11.38 17.26
CA LEU A 207 25.67 -10.24 16.35
C LEU A 207 25.81 -10.66 14.89
N GLU A 208 26.47 -11.79 14.61
CA GLU A 208 26.67 -12.27 13.24
C GLU A 208 25.34 -12.63 12.57
N GLU A 209 24.50 -13.39 13.27
CA GLU A 209 23.16 -13.75 12.79
C GLU A 209 22.28 -12.51 12.63
N GLN A 210 22.34 -11.57 13.58
CA GLN A 210 21.59 -10.33 13.52
C GLN A 210 22.00 -9.46 12.31
N MET A 211 23.29 -9.35 12.02
CA MET A 211 23.81 -8.64 10.84
C MET A 211 23.39 -9.32 9.53
N GLN A 212 23.40 -10.65 9.47
CA GLN A 212 22.95 -11.38 8.29
C GLN A 212 21.46 -11.17 8.03
N LEU A 213 20.61 -11.22 9.07
CA LEU A 213 19.17 -10.98 8.95
C LEU A 213 18.87 -9.54 8.53
N GLU A 214 19.65 -8.56 9.01
CA GLU A 214 19.55 -7.16 8.56
C GLU A 214 19.93 -7.03 7.08
N ASN A 215 21.03 -7.66 6.67
CA ASN A 215 21.48 -7.68 5.28
C ASN A 215 20.43 -8.33 4.37
N ASP A 216 19.78 -9.42 4.81
CA ASP A 216 18.67 -10.04 4.11
C ASP A 216 17.48 -9.08 3.95
N LEU A 217 17.09 -8.39 5.03
CA LEU A 217 15.97 -7.45 5.04
C LEU A 217 16.20 -6.26 4.10
N VAL A 218 17.43 -5.75 4.00
CA VAL A 218 17.72 -4.49 3.28
C VAL A 218 18.33 -4.71 1.90
N ASN A 219 19.27 -5.65 1.77
CA ASN A 219 20.07 -5.83 0.56
C ASN A 219 19.68 -7.10 -0.20
N SER A 220 19.91 -8.29 0.38
CA SER A 220 19.79 -9.57 -0.36
C SER A 220 18.36 -9.83 -0.83
N LYS A 221 17.37 -9.68 0.06
CA LYS A 221 15.95 -9.82 -0.28
C LYS A 221 15.28 -8.47 -0.51
N CYS A 222 15.92 -7.36 -0.10
CA CYS A 222 15.45 -6.00 -0.30
C CYS A 222 13.98 -5.79 0.17
N PHE A 223 13.60 -6.34 1.31
CA PHE A 223 12.25 -6.18 1.84
C PHE A 223 12.00 -4.77 2.39
N LEU A 224 12.99 -4.17 3.03
CA LEU A 224 12.90 -2.85 3.65
C LEU A 224 13.85 -1.87 2.99
N HIS A 225 13.48 -0.58 3.01
CA HIS A 225 14.42 0.49 2.73
C HIS A 225 15.40 0.64 3.91
N SER A 226 16.65 1.01 3.66
CA SER A 226 17.65 1.20 4.73
C SER A 226 17.22 2.19 5.81
N PRO A 227 16.59 3.35 5.49
CA PRO A 227 16.08 4.28 6.51
C PRO A 227 14.97 3.66 7.38
N VAL A 228 14.12 2.82 6.79
CA VAL A 228 13.07 2.09 7.52
C VAL A 228 13.68 1.12 8.52
N MET A 229 14.70 0.35 8.12
CA MET A 229 15.38 -0.56 9.03
C MET A 229 16.10 0.20 10.16
N SER A 230 16.77 1.30 9.83
CA SER A 230 17.45 2.17 10.81
C SER A 230 16.49 2.71 11.86
N TYR A 231 15.28 3.12 11.45
CA TYR A 231 14.24 3.56 12.37
C TYR A 231 13.79 2.44 13.31
N ILE A 232 13.56 1.22 12.77
CA ILE A 232 13.15 0.04 13.55
C ILE A 232 14.19 -0.28 14.63
N LYS A 233 15.48 -0.29 14.28
CA LYS A 233 16.59 -0.53 15.22
C LYS A 233 16.57 0.46 16.38
N THR A 234 16.42 1.74 16.05
CA THR A 234 16.46 2.84 17.02
C THR A 234 15.27 2.82 17.99
N HIS A 235 14.11 2.33 17.57
CA HIS A 235 12.86 2.41 18.34
C HIS A 235 12.33 1.06 18.82
N HIS A 236 13.12 -0.01 18.73
CA HIS A 236 12.62 -1.37 18.93
C HIS A 236 11.92 -1.60 20.28
N ASP A 237 12.43 -1.01 21.35
CA ASP A 237 11.92 -1.15 22.72
C ASP A 237 10.48 -0.64 22.89
N ASN A 238 10.00 0.25 22.02
CA ASN A 238 8.65 0.83 22.09
C ASN A 238 7.87 0.67 20.78
N LEU A 239 8.37 -0.15 19.86
CA LEU A 239 7.86 -0.24 18.50
C LEU A 239 6.45 -0.84 18.45
N TYR A 240 6.19 -1.83 19.31
CA TYR A 240 4.99 -2.67 19.28
C TYR A 240 3.99 -2.29 20.35
N ILE A 241 2.69 -2.41 20.06
CA ILE A 241 1.63 -2.35 21.06
C ILE A 241 1.87 -3.48 22.07
N ASP A 242 1.86 -3.13 23.35
CA ASP A 242 1.95 -4.09 24.45
C ASP A 242 0.68 -4.95 24.43
N ILE A 243 0.85 -6.28 24.36
CA ILE A 243 -0.24 -7.26 24.32
C ILE A 243 -0.49 -7.79 25.72
#